data_AF-A0A151RJS9-F1
#
_entry.id   AF-A0A151RJS9-F1
#
_cell.length_a   1.000
_cell.length_b   1.000
_cell.length_c   1.000
_cell.angle_alpha   90.00
_cell.angle_beta   90.00
_cell.angle_gamma   90.00
#
_symmetry.space_group_name_H-M   'P 1'
#
loop_
_entity.id
_entity.type
_entity.pdbx_description
1 polymer ?
#
loop_
_entity_poly.entity_id
_entity_poly.type
_entity_poly.pdbx_seq_one_letter_code
_entity_poly.pdbx_strand_id
1 'polypeptide(L)'
;MIFFFCKNHHPQIVIFSCAIISYKSTDAYKWVLKSFLNVMPINHSKVVVTYGDGIIREAIKYMFPGATYRLCVWHMQKKNDYDNIKNVNFLNDFKIEMYDNLTPEKFKRFWKELVERHRLQENNW
;
A
#
# COMPACT_ATOMS: atom_id res chain seq x y z
N MET A 1 -15.84 1.01 3.49
CA MET A 1 -15.26 1.38 4.81
C MET A 1 -13.76 1.54 4.66
N ILE A 2 -13.18 2.55 5.31
CA ILE A 2 -11.75 2.91 5.30
C ILE A 2 -11.30 2.97 6.76
N PHE A 3 -10.11 2.44 7.05
CA PHE A 3 -9.49 2.54 8.37
C PHE A 3 -8.18 3.33 8.27
N PHE A 4 -7.96 4.21 9.24
CA PHE A 4 -6.73 4.96 9.40
C PHE A 4 -5.91 4.38 10.54
N PHE A 5 -4.73 3.87 10.20
CA PHE A 5 -3.78 3.32 11.15
C PHE A 5 -2.59 4.25 11.30
N CYS A 6 -2.15 4.53 12.51
CA CYS A 6 -0.91 5.27 12.77
C CYS A 6 -0.14 4.63 13.92
N LYS A 7 1.14 4.99 14.06
CA LYS A 7 1.93 4.67 15.24
C LYS A 7 1.62 5.67 16.35
N ASN A 8 1.24 5.18 17.52
CA ASN A 8 1.16 6.01 18.72
C ASN A 8 2.58 6.24 19.31
N HIS A 9 2.67 6.94 20.44
CA HIS A 9 3.94 7.21 21.14
C HIS A 9 4.68 5.95 21.64
N HIS A 10 4.01 4.80 21.68
CA HIS A 10 4.58 3.52 22.09
C HIS A 10 4.55 2.57 20.89
N PRO A 11 5.56 2.55 20.00
CA PRO A 11 5.59 2.13 18.57
C PRO A 11 4.57 1.08 18.05
N GLN A 12 3.29 1.22 18.40
CA GLN A 12 2.21 0.29 18.22
C GLN A 12 1.31 0.86 17.14
N ILE A 13 0.85 -0.02 16.26
CA ILE A 13 -0.10 0.33 15.23
C ILE A 13 -1.49 0.29 15.87
N VAL A 14 -2.16 1.44 15.91
CA VAL A 14 -3.53 1.55 16.42
C VAL A 14 -4.44 2.18 15.37
N ILE A 15 -5.73 1.86 15.43
CA ILE A 15 -6.76 2.50 14.59
C ILE A 15 -7.08 3.85 15.23
N PHE A 16 -6.90 4.93 14.48
CA PHE A 16 -7.22 6.28 14.92
C PHE A 16 -8.60 6.74 14.46
N SER A 17 -9.05 6.26 13.31
CA SER A 17 -10.38 6.60 12.80
C SER A 17 -10.83 5.60 11.74
N CYS A 18 -12.13 5.64 11.44
CA CYS A 18 -12.71 4.96 10.31
C CYS A 18 -13.66 5.90 9.55
N ALA A 19 -13.89 5.60 8.28
CA ALA A 19 -14.84 6.32 7.45
C ALA A 19 -15.64 5.37 6.56
N ILE A 20 -16.92 5.68 6.36
CA ILE A 20 -17.78 4.99 5.41
C ILE A 20 -18.08 5.96 4.27
N ILE A 21 -17.84 5.50 3.05
CA ILE A 21 -18.16 6.23 1.81
C ILE A 21 -19.06 5.34 0.97
N SER A 22 -20.05 5.94 0.30
CA SER A 22 -21.04 5.24 -0.51
C SER A 22 -20.50 4.86 -1.89
N TYR A 23 -19.55 5.61 -2.44
CA TYR A 23 -18.89 5.32 -3.70
C TYR A 23 -17.42 5.79 -3.70
N LYS A 24 -16.62 5.22 -4.59
CA LYS A 24 -15.21 5.57 -4.76
C LYS A 24 -15.07 6.74 -5.74
N SER A 25 -14.63 7.90 -5.25
CA SER A 25 -14.22 9.03 -6.09
C SER A 25 -13.09 9.81 -5.43
N THR A 26 -12.30 10.51 -6.23
CA THR A 26 -11.16 11.29 -5.72
C THR A 26 -11.64 12.32 -4.69
N ASP A 27 -12.78 12.97 -4.95
CA ASP A 27 -13.34 13.99 -4.07
C ASP A 27 -13.88 13.39 -2.76
N ALA A 28 -14.50 12.21 -2.81
CA ALA A 28 -14.91 11.51 -1.60
C ALA A 28 -13.71 11.18 -0.71
N TYR A 29 -12.61 10.68 -1.29
CA TYR A 29 -11.38 10.41 -0.54
C TYR A 29 -10.72 11.68 -0.01
N LYS A 30 -10.65 12.76 -0.80
CA LYS A 30 -10.15 14.06 -0.32
C LYS A 30 -10.98 14.56 0.86
N TRP A 31 -12.31 14.45 0.79
CA TRP A 31 -13.19 14.83 1.88
C TRP A 31 -12.91 14.00 3.14
N VAL A 32 -12.81 12.67 3.03
CA VAL A 32 -12.48 11.80 4.17
C VAL A 32 -11.12 12.18 4.78
N LEU A 33 -10.10 12.38 3.96
CA LEU A 33 -8.75 12.75 4.41
C LEU A 33 -8.75 14.12 5.11
N LYS A 34 -9.50 15.09 4.56
CA LYS A 34 -9.67 16.41 5.17
C LYS A 34 -10.38 16.31 6.52
N SER A 35 -11.49 15.57 6.59
CA SER A 35 -12.22 15.32 7.84
C SER A 35 -11.33 14.65 8.89
N PHE A 36 -10.52 13.68 8.47
CA PHE A 36 -9.54 13.05 9.35
C PHE A 36 -8.52 14.04 9.88
N LEU A 37 -7.95 14.90 9.03
CA LEU A 37 -6.97 15.92 9.45
C LEU A 37 -7.55 17.00 10.37
N ASN A 38 -8.84 17.32 10.23
CA ASN A 38 -9.51 18.24 11.14
C ASN A 38 -9.60 17.69 12.57
N VAL A 39 -9.83 16.38 12.71
CA VAL A 39 -9.94 15.71 14.02
C VAL A 39 -8.57 15.33 14.57
N MET A 40 -7.67 14.91 13.69
CA MET A 40 -6.30 14.50 13.99
C MET A 40 -5.33 15.33 13.17
N PRO A 41 -4.95 16.54 13.63
CA PRO A 41 -3.97 17.35 12.95
C PRO A 41 -2.62 16.62 12.91
N ILE A 42 -2.24 16.14 11.73
CA ILE A 42 -0.94 15.51 11.52
C ILE A 42 -0.04 16.57 10.90
N ASN A 43 0.87 17.13 11.71
CA ASN A 43 1.71 18.22 11.25
C ASN A 43 2.58 17.83 10.06
N HIS A 44 3.05 16.58 9.94
CA HIS A 44 3.77 16.09 8.76
C HIS A 44 3.71 14.54 8.68
N SER A 45 2.82 14.00 7.84
CA SER A 45 2.88 12.56 7.50
C SER A 45 4.15 12.30 6.67
N LYS A 46 5.14 11.61 7.23
CA LYS A 46 6.36 11.26 6.48
C LYS A 46 6.11 10.14 5.46
N VAL A 47 5.21 9.22 5.77
CA VAL A 47 4.92 8.04 4.95
C VAL A 47 3.41 7.76 4.96
N VAL A 48 2.83 7.50 3.80
CA VAL A 48 1.45 7.02 3.65
C VAL A 48 1.48 5.68 2.91
N VAL A 49 0.88 4.66 3.50
CA VAL A 49 0.84 3.30 2.96
C VAL A 49 -0.59 2.96 2.53
N THR A 50 -0.82 2.62 1.25
CA THR A 50 -2.15 2.18 0.77
C THR A 50 -2.09 0.99 -0.18
N TYR A 51 -3.24 0.45 -0.58
CA TYR A 51 -3.34 -0.71 -1.47
C TYR A 51 -3.19 -0.39 -2.97
N GLY A 52 -2.76 0.83 -3.34
CA GLY A 52 -2.39 1.14 -4.73
C GLY A 52 -3.52 1.56 -5.67
N ASP A 53 -4.71 1.88 -5.16
CA ASP A 53 -5.83 2.39 -5.96
C ASP A 53 -5.52 3.79 -6.51
N GLY A 54 -5.67 3.97 -7.83
CA GLY A 54 -5.33 5.21 -8.53
C GLY A 54 -6.13 6.41 -8.02
N ILE A 55 -7.41 6.22 -7.68
CA ILE A 55 -8.28 7.27 -7.15
C ILE A 55 -7.76 7.72 -5.78
N ILE A 56 -7.40 6.77 -4.92
CA ILE A 56 -6.85 7.04 -3.58
C ILE A 56 -5.49 7.72 -3.69
N ARG A 57 -4.65 7.28 -4.64
CA ARG A 57 -3.32 7.87 -4.87
C ARG A 57 -3.42 9.36 -5.20
N GLU A 58 -4.34 9.74 -6.08
CA GLU A 58 -4.52 11.16 -6.44
C GLU A 58 -5.05 11.99 -5.25
N ALA A 59 -5.97 11.44 -4.45
CA ALA A 59 -6.43 12.11 -3.24
C ALA A 59 -5.30 12.30 -2.21
N ILE A 60 -4.44 11.30 -2.01
CA ILE A 60 -3.31 11.37 -1.07
C ILE A 60 -2.26 12.37 -1.52
N LYS A 61 -1.88 12.36 -2.81
CA LYS A 61 -0.92 13.33 -3.34
C LYS A 61 -1.39 14.76 -3.13
N TYR A 62 -2.69 15.00 -3.29
CA TYR A 62 -3.29 16.31 -3.05
C TYR A 62 -3.27 16.71 -1.57
N MET A 63 -3.66 15.80 -0.66
CA MET A 63 -3.77 16.09 0.77
C MET A 63 -2.42 16.05 1.51
N PHE A 64 -1.44 15.32 0.98
CA PHE A 64 -0.13 15.09 1.59
C PHE A 64 1.00 15.20 0.56
N PRO A 65 1.22 16.38 -0.06
CA PRO A 65 2.16 16.53 -1.18
C PRO A 65 3.62 16.21 -0.80
N GLY A 66 4.01 16.37 0.47
CA GLY A 66 5.34 16.04 0.97
C GLY A 66 5.50 14.62 1.53
N ALA A 67 4.44 13.80 1.54
CA ALA A 67 4.51 12.47 2.11
C ALA A 67 5.11 11.47 1.13
N THR A 68 5.92 10.55 1.65
CA THR A 68 6.40 9.41 0.88
C THR A 68 5.27 8.39 0.71
N TYR A 69 4.83 8.17 -0.53
CA TYR A 69 3.83 7.16 -0.84
C TYR A 69 4.46 5.75 -0.90
N ARG A 70 3.79 4.77 -0.30
CA ARG A 70 4.18 3.36 -0.29
C ARG A 70 2.96 2.47 -0.55
N LEU A 71 3.21 1.33 -1.17
CA LEU A 71 2.20 0.29 -1.34
C LEU A 71 2.23 -0.66 -0.14
N CYS A 72 1.05 -1.09 0.30
CA CYS A 72 0.90 -2.05 1.38
C CYS A 72 1.26 -3.46 0.87
N VAL A 73 2.36 -4.02 1.37
CA VAL A 73 2.83 -5.37 1.02
C VAL A 73 1.72 -6.40 1.20
N TRP A 74 1.00 -6.36 2.33
CA TRP A 74 -0.10 -7.27 2.60
C TRP A 74 -1.20 -7.23 1.54
N HIS A 75 -1.57 -6.04 1.05
CA HIS A 75 -2.57 -5.92 -0.02
C HIS A 75 -2.02 -6.37 -1.38
N MET A 76 -0.74 -6.13 -1.67
CA MET A 76 -0.10 -6.63 -2.89
C MET A 76 -0.06 -8.16 -2.92
N GLN A 77 0.28 -8.80 -1.80
CA GLN A 77 0.22 -10.25 -1.65
C GLN A 77 -1.19 -10.78 -1.84
N LYS A 78 -2.15 -10.20 -1.12
CA LYS A 78 -3.55 -10.58 -1.23
C LYS A 78 -4.03 -10.50 -2.69
N LYS A 79 -3.68 -9.44 -3.42
CA LYS A 79 -4.02 -9.31 -4.83
C LYS A 79 -3.42 -10.43 -5.68
N ASN A 80 -2.15 -10.78 -5.46
CA ASN A 80 -1.51 -11.89 -6.16
C ASN A 80 -2.15 -13.25 -5.85
N ASP A 81 -2.54 -13.49 -4.60
CA ASP A 81 -3.23 -14.71 -4.14
C ASP A 81 -4.58 -14.91 -4.85
N TYR A 82 -5.34 -13.83 -5.06
CA TYR A 82 -6.69 -13.90 -5.65
C TYR A 82 -6.69 -13.83 -7.18
N ASP A 83 -5.90 -12.95 -7.78
CA ASP A 83 -6.13 -12.51 -9.16
C ASP A 83 -5.16 -13.12 -10.19
N ASN A 84 -3.89 -13.36 -9.81
CA ASN A 84 -2.83 -13.52 -10.82
C ASN A 84 -1.99 -14.80 -10.68
N ILE A 85 -1.64 -15.23 -9.46
CA ILE A 85 -0.66 -16.32 -9.27
C ILE A 85 -1.09 -17.22 -8.11
N LYS A 86 -1.67 -18.37 -8.44
CA LYS A 86 -2.04 -19.41 -7.45
C LYS A 86 -0.87 -20.30 -7.02
N ASN A 87 0.35 -19.98 -7.47
CA ASN A 87 1.55 -20.75 -7.14
C ASN A 87 2.05 -20.34 -5.75
N VAL A 88 1.82 -21.21 -4.76
CA VAL A 88 2.22 -21.01 -3.36
C VAL A 88 3.73 -20.80 -3.20
N ASN A 89 4.56 -21.46 -4.02
CA ASN A 89 6.00 -21.30 -3.96
C ASN A 89 6.44 -19.90 -4.41
N PHE A 90 5.81 -19.37 -5.47
CA PHE A 90 6.04 -17.99 -5.89
C PHE A 90 5.62 -17.00 -4.80
N LEU A 91 4.45 -17.19 -4.19
CA LEU A 91 3.92 -16.30 -3.17
C LEU A 91 4.80 -16.29 -1.91
N ASN A 92 5.37 -17.44 -1.53
CA ASN A 92 6.31 -17.54 -0.42
C ASN A 92 7.64 -16.84 -0.72
N ASP A 93 8.24 -17.08 -1.89
CA ASP A 93 9.48 -16.41 -2.29
C ASP A 93 9.26 -14.89 -2.40
N PHE A 94 8.15 -14.46 -3.01
CA PHE A 94 7.76 -13.05 -3.09
C PHE A 94 7.56 -12.42 -1.71
N LYS A 95 6.92 -13.15 -0.78
CA LYS A 95 6.69 -12.69 0.59
C LYS A 95 7.99 -12.40 1.32
N ILE A 96 8.94 -13.34 1.34
CA ILE A 96 10.19 -13.20 2.09
C ILE A 96 10.89 -11.89 1.74
N GLU A 97 10.90 -11.55 0.45
CA GLU A 97 11.72 -10.48 -0.11
C GLU A 97 10.99 -9.13 -0.07
N MET A 98 9.67 -9.12 -0.18
CA MET A 98 8.87 -7.90 0.00
C MET A 98 8.91 -7.33 1.42
N TYR A 99 9.26 -8.15 2.41
CA TYR A 99 9.48 -7.71 3.79
C TYR A 99 10.95 -7.40 4.10
N ASP A 100 11.87 -7.63 3.16
CA ASP A 100 13.28 -7.27 3.31
C ASP A 100 13.53 -5.80 2.94
N ASN A 101 14.63 -5.23 3.46
CA ASN A 101 15.03 -3.85 3.22
C ASN A 101 15.78 -3.72 1.89
N LEU A 102 15.07 -3.88 0.78
CA LEU A 102 15.64 -3.86 -0.56
C LEU A 102 15.71 -2.43 -1.14
N THR A 103 16.89 -2.08 -1.64
CA THR A 103 17.04 -0.93 -2.56
C THR A 103 16.29 -1.20 -3.88
N PRO A 104 15.85 -0.18 -4.62
CA PRO A 104 15.19 -0.38 -5.93
C PRO A 104 15.97 -1.29 -6.89
N GLU A 105 17.31 -1.21 -6.88
CA GLU A 105 18.19 -2.00 -7.75
C GLU A 105 18.16 -3.48 -7.35
N LYS A 106 18.36 -3.78 -6.06
CA LYS A 106 18.20 -5.14 -5.51
C LYS A 106 16.82 -5.71 -5.77
N PHE A 107 15.77 -4.91 -5.59
CA PHE A 107 14.40 -5.35 -5.88
C PHE A 107 14.21 -5.72 -7.36
N LYS A 108 14.71 -4.90 -8.30
CA LYS A 108 14.61 -5.20 -9.74
C LYS A 108 15.33 -6.49 -10.11
N ARG A 109 16.52 -6.71 -9.56
CA ARG A 109 17.29 -7.94 -9.76
C ARG A 109 16.54 -9.14 -9.21
N PHE A 110 16.09 -9.05 -7.96
CA PHE A 110 15.29 -10.08 -7.30
C PHE A 110 14.02 -10.40 -8.10
N TRP A 111 13.26 -9.38 -8.51
CA TRP A 111 12.04 -9.56 -9.29
C TRP A 111 12.30 -10.34 -10.58
N LYS A 112 13.38 -10.00 -11.30
CA LYS A 112 13.79 -10.71 -12.51
C LYS A 112 14.10 -12.19 -12.21
N GLU A 113 14.92 -12.46 -11.19
CA GLU A 113 15.28 -13.83 -10.79
C GLU A 113 14.05 -14.63 -10.34
N LEU A 114 13.12 -14.00 -9.61
CA LEU A 114 11.88 -14.61 -9.16
C LEU A 114 10.97 -14.99 -10.34
N VAL A 115 10.76 -14.06 -11.27
CA VAL A 115 9.95 -14.28 -12.47
C VAL A 115 10.54 -15.40 -13.34
N GLU A 116 11.86 -15.42 -13.51
CA GLU A 116 12.56 -16.48 -14.26
C GLU A 116 12.42 -17.85 -13.57
N ARG A 117 12.66 -17.92 -12.25
CA ARG A 117 12.57 -19.15 -11.46
C ARG A 117 11.19 -19.78 -11.52
N HIS A 118 10.14 -18.96 -11.47
CA HIS A 118 8.75 -19.42 -11.48
C HIS A 118 8.13 -19.47 -12.89
N ARG A 119 8.92 -19.19 -13.94
CA ARG A 119 8.49 -19.20 -15.35
C ARG A 119 7.29 -18.29 -15.65
N LEU A 120 7.33 -17.08 -15.11
CA LEU A 120 6.25 -16.09 -15.20
C LEU A 120 6.56 -14.94 -16.17
N GLN A 121 7.51 -15.13 -17.09
CA GLN A 121 7.95 -14.08 -18.02
C GLN A 121 6.81 -13.58 -18.93
N GLU A 122 5.87 -14.45 -19.26
CA GLU A 122 4.71 -14.15 -20.11
C GLU A 122 3.49 -13.67 -19.32
N ASN A 123 3.59 -13.57 -17.99
CA ASN A 123 2.48 -13.15 -17.17
C ASN A 123 2.25 -11.64 -17.33
N ASN A 124 0.99 -11.23 -17.55
CA ASN A 124 0.60 -9.84 -17.81
C ASN A 124 0.35 -9.05 -16.52
N TRP A 125 1.10 -9.36 -15.45
CA TRP A 125 0.92 -8.84 -14.08
C TRP A 125 0.69 -7.32 -13.99
#